data_AF-U7QRX1-F1
#
_entry.id   AF-U7QRX1-F1
#
_cell.length_a   1.000
_cell.length_b   1.000
_cell.length_c   1.000
_cell.angle_alpha   90.00
_cell.angle_beta   90.00
_cell.angle_gamma   90.00
#
_symmetry.space_group_name_H-M   'P 1'
#
loop_
_entity.id
_entity.type
_entity.pdbx_description
1 polymer ?
#
loop_
_entity_poly.entity_id
_entity_poly.type
_entity_poly.pdbx_seq_one_letter_code
_entity_poly.pdbx_strand_id
1 'polypeptide(L)'
;MAGRDNKTIRRISQAERFGKVATNSISLKGKWLQEAGFTPGMPLKIRVMPDCIVITAQNTLELWQCLEGLSIEPFNPSAAVDWIKYYPGGLRLAV
;
A
#
# COMPACT_ATOMS: atom_id res chain seq x y z
N MET A 1 18.66 -5.62 33.60
CA MET A 1 18.78 -5.85 32.15
C MET A 1 17.63 -6.74 31.71
N ALA A 2 16.52 -6.16 31.26
CA ALA A 2 15.35 -6.93 30.81
C ALA A 2 15.68 -7.55 29.45
N GLY A 3 15.74 -8.87 29.39
CA GLY A 3 15.89 -9.61 28.14
C GLY A 3 14.72 -9.28 27.22
N ARG A 4 14.98 -8.48 26.18
CA ARG A 4 14.02 -8.28 25.10
C ARG A 4 13.76 -9.63 24.45
N ASP A 5 12.52 -10.07 24.58
CA ASP A 5 12.04 -11.40 24.25
C ASP A 5 12.29 -11.72 22.77
N ASN A 6 13.20 -12.67 22.51
CA ASN A 6 13.69 -13.09 21.18
C ASN A 6 12.55 -13.61 20.26
N LYS A 7 11.38 -13.88 20.84
CA LYS A 7 10.18 -14.35 20.14
C LYS A 7 9.51 -13.27 19.30
N THR A 8 9.64 -11.99 19.69
CA THR A 8 9.03 -10.85 18.98
C THR A 8 9.86 -10.44 17.76
N ILE A 9 11.20 -10.52 17.87
CA ILE A 9 12.15 -10.27 16.77
C ILE A 9 12.03 -11.37 15.70
N ARG A 10 11.67 -12.59 16.10
CA ARG A 10 11.48 -13.74 15.18
C ARG A 10 10.20 -13.72 14.33
N ARG A 11 9.25 -12.82 14.59
CA ARG A 11 8.00 -12.75 13.80
C ARG A 11 8.12 -11.96 12.49
N ILE A 12 9.02 -10.97 12.45
CA ILE A 12 9.23 -10.10 11.28
C ILE A 12 10.30 -10.67 10.32
N SER A 13 10.91 -11.82 10.67
CA SER A 13 12.07 -12.41 9.98
C SER A 13 11.75 -13.66 9.15
N GLN A 14 10.48 -14.06 9.00
CA GLN A 14 10.10 -14.96 7.91
C GLN A 14 9.93 -14.14 6.63
N ALA A 15 11.05 -13.75 6.02
CA ALA A 15 11.10 -12.90 4.83
C ALA A 15 10.39 -13.51 3.60
N GLU A 16 10.22 -14.84 3.59
CA GLU A 16 9.69 -15.57 2.44
C GLU A 16 8.51 -16.46 2.86
N ARG A 17 7.44 -16.40 2.07
CA ARG A 17 6.23 -17.20 2.24
C ARG A 17 6.04 -18.03 0.97
N PHE A 18 5.95 -19.35 1.12
CA PHE A 18 5.77 -20.26 -0.01
C PHE A 18 4.30 -20.62 -0.19
N GLY A 19 3.84 -20.67 -1.43
CA GLY A 19 2.48 -21.00 -1.80
C GLY A 19 2.40 -21.55 -3.22
N LYS A 20 1.20 -21.95 -3.64
CA LYS A 20 0.93 -22.39 -5.01
C LYS A 20 -0.07 -21.45 -5.66
N VAL A 21 0.14 -21.20 -6.94
CA VAL A 21 -0.84 -20.55 -7.80
C VAL A 21 -2.02 -21.52 -7.98
N ALA A 22 -3.24 -21.04 -7.72
CA ALA A 22 -4.46 -21.73 -8.14
C ALA A 22 -4.83 -21.26 -9.55
N THR A 23 -5.76 -21.95 -10.23
CA THR A 23 -6.09 -21.79 -11.66
C THR A 23 -5.77 -20.41 -12.25
N ASN A 24 -6.38 -19.34 -11.73
CA ASN A 24 -6.09 -17.96 -12.13
C ASN A 24 -5.93 -17.02 -10.91
N SER A 25 -5.40 -17.50 -9.79
CA SER A 25 -5.32 -16.67 -8.58
C SER A 25 -4.15 -17.02 -7.64
N ILE A 26 -3.67 -15.98 -6.96
CA ILE A 26 -2.72 -16.08 -5.86
C ILE A 26 -3.46 -15.66 -4.59
N SER A 27 -3.59 -16.58 -3.64
CA SER A 27 -4.30 -16.35 -2.39
C SER A 27 -3.31 -15.94 -1.28
N LEU A 28 -3.22 -14.65 -0.99
CA LEU A 28 -2.49 -14.13 0.17
C LEU A 28 -3.40 -14.13 1.40
N LYS A 29 -3.10 -14.96 2.41
CA LYS A 29 -3.93 -15.10 3.62
C LYS A 29 -3.09 -15.12 4.89
N GLY A 30 -3.64 -14.57 5.97
CA GLY A 30 -3.08 -14.62 7.32
C GLY A 30 -2.89 -13.23 7.95
N LYS A 31 -2.64 -13.22 9.27
CA LYS A 31 -2.44 -12.00 10.06
C LYS A 31 -1.26 -11.15 9.59
N TRP A 32 -0.27 -11.78 8.93
CA TRP A 32 0.93 -11.13 8.41
C TRP A 32 0.63 -10.02 7.39
N LEU A 33 -0.49 -10.08 6.66
CA LEU A 33 -0.88 -9.01 5.74
C LEU A 33 -1.18 -7.71 6.49
N GLN A 34 -1.91 -7.81 7.61
CA GLN A 34 -2.19 -6.66 8.48
C GLN A 34 -0.92 -6.19 9.19
N GLU A 35 -0.06 -7.12 9.64
CA GLU A 35 1.24 -6.78 10.22
C GLU A 35 2.16 -6.06 9.22
N ALA A 36 2.02 -6.34 7.92
CA ALA A 36 2.72 -5.66 6.83
C ALA A 36 2.05 -4.32 6.40
N GLY A 37 0.97 -3.90 7.08
CA GLY A 37 0.30 -2.63 6.83
C GLY A 37 -0.85 -2.68 5.82
N PHE A 38 -1.20 -3.85 5.27
CA PHE A 38 -2.35 -3.98 4.38
C PHE A 38 -3.65 -4.10 5.18
N THR A 39 -4.52 -3.10 5.08
CA THR A 39 -5.82 -3.07 5.76
C THR A 39 -6.98 -3.37 4.80
N PRO A 40 -8.11 -3.95 5.29
CA PRO A 40 -9.23 -4.32 4.42
C PRO A 40 -9.76 -3.15 3.58
N GLY A 41 -9.74 -3.33 2.26
CA GLY A 41 -10.23 -2.38 1.26
C GLY A 41 -9.26 -1.24 0.92
N MET A 42 -8.04 -1.23 1.48
CA MET A 42 -6.97 -0.36 1.01
C MET A 42 -6.74 -0.58 -0.50
N PRO A 43 -6.62 0.49 -1.32
CA PRO A 43 -6.30 0.35 -2.73
C PRO A 43 -4.89 -0.24 -2.90
N LEU A 44 -4.69 -1.09 -3.90
CA LEU A 44 -3.43 -1.78 -4.16
C LEU A 44 -2.90 -1.39 -5.54
N LYS A 45 -1.58 -1.21 -5.63
CA LYS A 45 -0.85 -1.06 -6.89
C LYS A 45 -0.14 -2.38 -7.18
N ILE A 46 -0.52 -3.04 -8.27
CA ILE A 46 0.07 -4.31 -8.70
C ILE A 46 0.90 -4.04 -9.95
N ARG A 47 2.20 -4.31 -9.88
CA ARG A 47 3.12 -4.28 -11.02
C ARG A 47 3.42 -5.71 -11.44
N VAL A 48 3.26 -6.00 -12.73
CA VAL A 48 3.46 -7.33 -13.31
C VAL A 48 4.70 -7.30 -14.20
N MET A 49 5.58 -8.26 -13.98
CA MET A 49 6.80 -8.50 -14.75
C MET A 49 6.89 -10.00 -15.06
N PRO A 50 7.71 -10.42 -16.05
CA PRO A 50 8.02 -11.85 -16.22
C PRO A 50 8.48 -12.45 -14.89
N ASP A 51 7.84 -13.54 -14.48
CA ASP A 51 8.12 -14.31 -13.25
C ASP A 51 7.99 -13.54 -11.91
N CYS A 52 7.52 -12.29 -11.92
CA CYS A 52 7.48 -11.45 -10.72
C CYS A 52 6.24 -10.55 -10.68
N ILE A 53 5.60 -10.48 -9.51
CA ILE A 53 4.61 -9.46 -9.21
C ILE A 53 5.03 -8.67 -7.99
N VAL A 54 4.86 -7.35 -8.04
CA VAL A 54 5.09 -6.46 -6.91
C VAL A 54 3.76 -5.84 -6.50
N ILE A 55 3.33 -6.12 -5.27
CA ILE A 55 2.09 -5.60 -4.69
C ILE A 55 2.47 -4.57 -3.63
N THR A 56 1.99 -3.34 -3.78
CA THR A 56 2.17 -2.27 -2.80
C THR A 56 0.82 -1.64 -2.44
N ALA A 57 0.70 -1.10 -1.24
CA ALA A 57 -0.40 -0.19 -0.92
C ALA A 57 -0.34 1.00 -1.89
N GLN A 58 -1.49 1.39 -2.44
CA GLN A 58 -1.59 2.62 -3.21
C GLN A 58 -1.73 3.77 -2.22
N ASN A 59 -0.67 4.56 -2.09
CA ASN A 59 -0.65 5.67 -1.15
C ASN A 59 -1.27 6.92 -1.80
N THR A 60 -2.33 7.46 -1.20
CA THR A 60 -2.89 8.77 -1.58
C THR A 60 -1.87 9.91 -1.44
N LEU A 61 -0.82 9.75 -0.63
CA LEU A 61 0.31 10.68 -0.55
C LEU A 61 1.17 10.69 -1.82
N GLU A 62 1.35 9.54 -2.50
CA GLU A 62 1.99 9.52 -3.82
C GLU A 62 1.16 10.33 -4.81
N LEU A 63 -0.18 10.23 -4.73
CA LEU A 63 -1.07 11.02 -5.57
C LEU A 63 -0.88 12.53 -5.30
N TRP A 64 -0.75 12.95 -4.05
CA TRP A 64 -0.46 14.35 -3.70
C TRP A 64 0.86 14.85 -4.32
N GLN A 65 1.94 14.07 -4.18
CA GLN A 65 3.24 14.41 -4.78
C GLN A 65 3.19 14.44 -6.31
N CYS A 66 2.38 13.58 -6.93
CA CYS A 66 2.15 13.63 -8.38
C CYS A 66 1.44 14.91 -8.81
N LEU A 67 0.45 15.41 -8.05
CA LEU A 67 -0.30 16.61 -8.40
C LEU A 67 0.60 17.85 -8.48
N GLU A 68 1.56 17.98 -7.57
CA GLU A 68 2.55 19.07 -7.58
C GLU A 68 3.39 19.04 -8.87
N GLY A 69 3.93 17.88 -9.23
CA GLY A 69 4.78 17.72 -10.42
C GLY A 69 4.03 17.82 -11.76
N LEU A 70 2.70 17.72 -11.75
CA LEU A 70 1.84 17.85 -12.94
C LEU A 70 1.32 19.28 -13.14
N SER A 71 1.57 20.19 -12.19
CA SER A 71 1.07 21.56 -12.26
C SER A 71 1.86 22.40 -13.28
N ILE A 72 1.15 23.07 -14.19
CA ILE A 72 1.75 24.01 -15.16
C ILE A 72 1.99 25.38 -14.51
N GLU A 73 1.09 25.76 -13.60
CA GLU A 73 1.15 26.97 -12.79
C GLU A 73 1.71 26.68 -11.38
N PRO A 74 2.04 27.70 -10.57
CA PRO A 74 2.39 27.49 -9.17
C PRO A 74 1.32 26.67 -8.44
N PHE A 75 1.74 25.55 -7.84
CA PHE A 75 0.82 24.62 -7.21
C PHE A 75 0.09 25.30 -6.05
N ASN A 76 -1.24 25.18 -6.04
CA ASN A 76 -2.11 25.69 -4.98
C ASN A 76 -2.68 24.51 -4.15
N PRO A 77 -2.15 24.26 -2.94
CA PRO A 77 -2.61 23.17 -2.09
C PRO A 77 -4.10 23.25 -1.74
N SER A 78 -4.62 24.45 -1.45
CA SER A 78 -6.01 24.62 -1.06
C SER A 78 -6.97 24.25 -2.20
N ALA A 79 -6.66 24.69 -3.42
CA ALA A 79 -7.45 24.33 -4.60
C ALA A 79 -7.40 22.83 -4.91
N ALA A 80 -6.22 22.19 -4.75
CA ALA A 80 -6.07 20.76 -4.92
C ALA A 80 -6.86 19.95 -3.89
N VAL A 81 -6.86 20.39 -2.62
CA VAL A 81 -7.66 19.78 -1.54
C VAL A 81 -9.15 19.92 -1.84
N ASP A 82 -9.62 21.09 -2.27
CA ASP A 82 -11.03 21.28 -2.60
C ASP A 82 -11.45 20.43 -3.80
N TRP A 83 -10.61 20.32 -4.84
CA TRP A 83 -10.85 19.38 -5.94
C TRP A 83 -10.94 17.93 -5.47
N ILE A 84 -10.03 17.50 -4.59
CA ILE A 84 -10.01 16.16 -3.98
C ILE A 84 -11.29 15.86 -3.20
N LYS A 85 -11.84 16.83 -2.45
CA LYS A 85 -13.10 16.66 -1.70
C LYS A 85 -14.28 16.32 -2.60
N TYR A 86 -14.31 16.90 -3.81
CA TYR A 86 -15.37 16.68 -4.80
C TYR A 86 -15.04 15.61 -5.83
N TYR A 87 -13.97 14.84 -5.62
CA TYR A 87 -13.57 13.79 -6.54
C TYR A 87 -14.71 12.78 -6.75
N PRO A 88 -15.10 12.46 -8.01
CA PRO A 88 -16.19 11.54 -8.28
C PRO A 88 -15.94 10.16 -7.66
N GLY A 89 -16.90 9.69 -6.85
CA GLY A 89 -16.78 8.42 -6.13
C GLY A 89 -15.98 8.47 -4.83
N GLY A 90 -15.44 9.65 -4.46
CA GLY A 90 -14.68 9.86 -3.23
C GLY A 90 -13.27 9.28 -3.25
N LEU A 91 -12.39 9.83 -2.40
CA LEU A 91 -11.03 9.34 -2.22
C LEU A 91 -10.90 8.57 -0.90
N ARG A 92 -10.34 7.36 -0.99
CA ARG A 92 -10.01 6.58 0.19
C ARG A 92 -8.63 6.98 0.68
N LEU A 93 -8.60 7.83 1.71
CA LEU A 93 -7.36 8.21 2.37
C LEU A 93 -6.81 6.99 3.11
N ALA A 94 -5.62 6.53 2.70
CA ALA A 94 -4.82 5.66 3.53
C ALA A 94 -4.30 6.52 4.70
N VAL A 95 -4.84 6.30 5.90
CA VAL A 95 -4.34 6.86 7.17
C VAL A 95 -3.30 5.91 7.74
#